data_AF-A0A848K4V8-F1
#
_entry.id   AF-A0A848K4V8-F1
#
_cell.length_a   1.000
_cell.length_b   1.000
_cell.length_c   1.000
_cell.angle_alpha   90.00
_cell.angle_beta   90.00
_cell.angle_gamma   90.00
#
_symmetry.space_group_name_H-M   'P 1'
#
loop_
_entity.id
_entity.type
_entity.pdbx_description
1 polymer ?
#
loop_
_entity_poly.entity_id
_entity_poly.type
_entity_poly.pdbx_seq_one_letter_code
_entity_poly.pdbx_strand_id
1 'polypeptide(L)'
;MTALSHADFAANLLAAAASADRVAQVITRFVDEPIEIGPIAIGPGGVCTASAVGTPSKVVVAPFNDAGWDYLVAAPVAMEVSVRIAGRELAYAIDIVVHARIRLVLEAPCTVLVDVDGVESSDVTVNIDPRGVSSRLLGWLGNVGSVVEDRVVAYLNDLFESPAMHAVRRIDVAEMIDRAWLNGAVFAAESRDPAQLADVVARAG
;
A
#
# COMPACT_ATOMS: atom_id res chain seq x y z
N MET A 1 -29.89 -15.58 -18.80
CA MET A 1 -29.27 -14.51 -17.98
C MET A 1 -30.08 -14.40 -16.71
N THR A 2 -29.48 -14.61 -15.55
CA THR A 2 -30.18 -14.49 -14.27
C THR A 2 -30.05 -13.05 -13.79
N ALA A 3 -31.17 -12.39 -13.50
CA ALA A 3 -31.14 -11.06 -12.91
C ALA A 3 -30.54 -11.14 -11.50
N LEU A 4 -29.62 -10.23 -11.18
CA LEU A 4 -29.05 -10.10 -9.84
C LEU A 4 -29.92 -9.18 -8.98
N SER A 5 -29.90 -9.38 -7.66
CA SER A 5 -30.42 -8.36 -6.76
C SER A 5 -29.52 -7.12 -6.80
N HIS A 6 -30.05 -5.96 -6.40
CA HIS A 6 -29.26 -4.73 -6.30
C HIS A 6 -28.05 -4.91 -5.37
N ALA A 7 -28.21 -5.67 -4.29
CA ALA A 7 -27.14 -5.95 -3.33
C ALA A 7 -26.03 -6.81 -3.95
N ASP A 8 -26.39 -7.89 -4.67
CA ASP A 8 -25.41 -8.75 -5.32
C ASP A 8 -24.66 -8.02 -6.44
N PHE A 9 -25.38 -7.17 -7.18
CA PHE A 9 -24.75 -6.33 -8.20
C PHE A 9 -23.76 -5.33 -7.57
N ALA A 10 -24.14 -4.65 -6.48
CA ALA A 10 -23.26 -3.72 -5.79
C ALA A 10 -22.01 -4.41 -5.20
N ALA A 11 -22.17 -5.59 -4.61
CA ALA A 11 -21.05 -6.39 -4.11
C ALA A 11 -20.07 -6.77 -5.22
N ASN A 12 -20.58 -7.24 -6.37
CA ASN A 12 -19.76 -7.57 -7.53
C ASN A 12 -19.07 -6.33 -8.11
N LEU A 13 -19.77 -5.20 -8.17
CA LEU A 13 -19.22 -3.93 -8.63
C LEU A 13 -18.05 -3.49 -7.75
N LEU A 14 -18.21 -3.54 -6.43
CA LEU A 14 -17.16 -3.19 -5.47
C LEU A 14 -15.94 -4.11 -5.61
N ALA A 15 -16.16 -5.42 -5.68
CA ALA A 15 -15.07 -6.39 -5.86
C ALA A 15 -14.30 -6.17 -7.17
N ALA A 16 -14.99 -5.77 -8.25
CA ALA A 16 -14.36 -5.44 -9.52
C ALA A 16 -13.64 -4.08 -9.51
N ALA A 17 -14.24 -3.07 -8.88
CA ALA A 17 -13.71 -1.71 -8.82
C ALA A 17 -12.49 -1.58 -7.90
N ALA A 18 -12.45 -2.37 -6.82
CA ALA A 18 -11.40 -2.37 -5.82
C ALA A 18 -10.63 -3.70 -5.77
N SER A 19 -10.41 -4.35 -6.93
CA SER A 19 -9.66 -5.60 -6.97
C SER A 19 -8.27 -5.46 -6.32
N ALA A 20 -7.74 -6.56 -5.77
CA ALA A 20 -6.44 -6.58 -5.11
C ALA A 20 -5.32 -5.99 -6.00
N ASP A 21 -5.32 -6.31 -7.30
CA ASP A 21 -4.35 -5.76 -8.26
C ASP A 21 -4.47 -4.23 -8.40
N ARG A 22 -5.69 -3.69 -8.38
CA ARG A 22 -5.92 -2.26 -8.49
C ARG A 22 -5.52 -1.53 -7.21
N VAL A 23 -5.83 -2.11 -6.05
CA VAL A 23 -5.36 -1.62 -4.75
C VAL A 23 -3.83 -1.60 -4.71
N ALA A 24 -3.17 -2.68 -5.14
CA ALA A 24 -1.71 -2.76 -5.21
C ALA A 24 -1.10 -1.67 -6.09
N GLN A 25 -1.67 -1.44 -7.28
CA GLN A 25 -1.22 -0.40 -8.21
C GLN A 25 -1.36 1.01 -7.63
N VAL A 26 -2.43 1.28 -6.90
CA VAL A 26 -2.62 2.58 -6.24
C VAL A 26 -1.57 2.77 -5.15
N ILE A 27 -1.41 1.79 -4.25
CA ILE A 27 -0.45 1.86 -3.14
C ILE A 27 0.97 2.06 -3.68
N THR A 28 1.38 1.30 -4.70
CA THR A 28 2.74 1.39 -5.27
C THR A 28 3.11 2.82 -5.66
N ARG A 29 2.17 3.63 -6.17
CA ARG A 29 2.43 5.04 -6.55
C ARG A 29 2.80 5.95 -5.38
N PHE A 30 2.47 5.56 -4.15
CA PHE A 30 2.78 6.32 -2.94
C PHE A 30 4.01 5.79 -2.21
N VAL A 31 4.43 4.57 -2.51
CA VAL A 31 5.58 3.90 -1.88
C VAL A 31 6.78 3.87 -2.84
N ASP A 32 6.79 4.65 -3.93
CA ASP A 32 7.93 4.72 -4.88
C ASP A 32 9.09 5.60 -4.37
N GLU A 33 8.89 6.36 -3.29
CA GLU A 33 9.95 7.21 -2.72
C GLU A 33 10.91 6.38 -1.83
N PRO A 34 12.24 6.53 -1.98
CA PRO A 34 13.21 5.90 -1.10
C PRO A 34 13.01 6.31 0.37
N ILE A 35 13.12 5.33 1.28
CA ILE A 35 13.00 5.56 2.72
C ILE A 35 14.38 5.91 3.26
N GLU A 36 14.60 7.14 3.71
CA GLU A 36 15.87 7.54 4.33
C GLU A 36 15.78 7.55 5.86
N ILE A 37 16.73 6.86 6.49
CA ILE A 37 16.84 6.75 7.95
C ILE A 37 18.25 7.18 8.36
N GLY A 38 18.37 8.05 9.36
CA GLY A 38 19.66 8.37 9.98
C GLY A 38 20.23 9.75 9.63
N PRO A 39 21.42 10.10 10.19
CA PRO A 39 22.24 9.29 11.10
C PRO A 39 21.68 9.22 12.54
N ILE A 40 21.58 8.00 13.10
CA ILE A 40 21.05 7.73 14.45
C ILE A 40 22.13 7.08 15.33
N ALA A 41 22.24 7.51 16.58
CA ALA A 41 23.11 6.87 17.57
C ALA A 41 22.50 5.56 18.07
N ILE A 42 23.27 4.47 18.01
CA ILE A 42 22.82 3.13 18.42
C ILE A 42 23.88 2.40 19.26
N GLY A 43 23.46 1.34 19.95
CA GLY A 43 24.30 0.55 20.85
C GLY A 43 24.50 1.17 22.23
N PRO A 44 25.07 0.42 23.19
CA PRO A 44 25.28 0.90 24.56
C PRO A 44 26.12 2.19 24.57
N GLY A 45 25.57 3.26 25.15
CA GLY A 45 26.26 4.56 25.24
C GLY A 45 26.36 5.34 23.93
N GLY A 46 25.62 4.96 22.87
CA GLY A 46 25.60 5.71 21.59
C GLY A 46 26.93 5.66 20.83
N VAL A 47 27.72 4.61 21.05
CA VAL A 47 29.09 4.46 20.50
C VAL A 47 29.12 4.20 18.99
N CYS A 48 27.97 3.94 18.39
CA CYS A 48 27.81 3.67 16.96
C CYS A 48 26.83 4.67 16.34
N THR A 49 26.99 4.95 15.05
CA THR A 49 26.02 5.73 14.26
C THR A 49 25.54 4.89 13.08
N ALA A 50 24.24 4.77 12.87
CA ALA A 50 23.64 4.08 11.73
C ALA A 50 22.86 5.02 10.81
N SER A 51 22.90 4.74 9.52
CA SER A 51 22.04 5.29 8.50
C SER A 51 21.56 4.17 7.59
N ALA A 52 20.36 4.29 7.04
CA ALA A 52 19.82 3.33 6.09
C ALA A 52 19.08 4.02 4.95
N VAL A 53 19.14 3.42 3.77
CA VAL A 53 18.34 3.80 2.60
C VAL A 53 17.53 2.58 2.19
N GLY A 54 16.21 2.73 2.16
CA GLY A 54 15.25 1.72 1.76
C GLY A 54 14.77 1.95 0.35
N THR A 55 14.79 0.89 -0.45
CA THR A 55 14.19 0.85 -1.78
C THR A 55 12.97 -0.06 -1.73
N PRO A 56 11.76 0.51 -1.77
CA PRO A 56 10.54 -0.28 -1.86
C PRO A 56 10.51 -1.12 -3.13
N SER A 57 9.88 -2.28 -3.03
CA SER A 57 9.69 -3.19 -4.16
C SER A 57 8.19 -3.35 -4.46
N LYS A 58 7.86 -4.26 -5.37
CA LYS A 58 6.47 -4.48 -5.77
C LYS A 58 5.59 -4.87 -4.57
N VAL A 59 4.59 -4.04 -4.30
CA VAL A 59 3.54 -4.32 -3.32
C VAL A 59 2.68 -5.49 -3.80
N VAL A 60 2.42 -6.43 -2.89
CA VAL A 60 1.52 -7.56 -3.11
C VAL A 60 0.27 -7.35 -2.25
N VAL A 61 -0.90 -7.52 -2.85
CA VAL A 61 -2.18 -7.43 -2.14
C VAL A 61 -2.93 -8.73 -2.37
N ALA A 62 -3.46 -9.31 -1.30
CA ALA A 62 -4.26 -10.52 -1.35
C ALA A 62 -5.61 -10.27 -0.65
N PRO A 63 -6.71 -10.88 -1.13
CA PRO A 63 -7.97 -10.89 -0.39
C PRO A 63 -7.76 -11.49 1.01
N PHE A 64 -8.33 -10.84 2.01
CA PHE A 64 -8.20 -11.21 3.42
C PHE A 64 -9.52 -10.97 4.13
N ASN A 65 -10.45 -11.92 3.98
CA ASN A 65 -11.81 -11.80 4.51
C ASN A 65 -11.88 -12.29 5.97
N ASP A 66 -11.12 -11.66 6.87
CA ASP A 66 -11.11 -11.98 8.30
C ASP A 66 -11.24 -10.71 9.15
N ALA A 67 -11.94 -10.83 10.28
CA ALA A 67 -12.12 -9.78 11.27
C ALA A 67 -12.60 -8.40 10.72
N GLY A 68 -13.30 -8.39 9.57
CA GLY A 68 -13.81 -7.16 8.96
C GLY A 68 -12.81 -6.41 8.07
N TRP A 69 -11.70 -7.06 7.73
CA TRP A 69 -10.76 -6.61 6.71
C TRP A 69 -11.10 -7.23 5.36
N ASP A 70 -10.69 -6.59 4.27
CA ASP A 70 -10.92 -7.05 2.89
C ASP A 70 -9.61 -7.49 2.23
N TYR A 71 -8.48 -6.87 2.60
CA TYR A 71 -7.18 -7.17 2.01
C TYR A 71 -6.04 -7.19 3.04
N LEU A 72 -5.08 -8.05 2.76
CA LEU A 72 -3.75 -8.05 3.36
C LEU A 72 -2.75 -7.55 2.32
N VAL A 73 -1.96 -6.57 2.71
CA VAL A 73 -0.89 -5.96 1.92
C VAL A 73 0.44 -6.46 2.45
N ALA A 74 1.34 -6.84 1.55
CA ALA A 74 2.75 -7.06 1.86
C ALA A 74 3.59 -6.11 1.00
N ALA A 75 4.36 -5.25 1.65
CA ALA A 75 5.24 -4.27 1.02
C ALA A 75 6.70 -4.61 1.39
N PRO A 76 7.44 -5.30 0.50
CA PRO A 76 8.84 -5.60 0.74
C PRO A 76 9.71 -4.39 0.44
N VAL A 77 10.68 -4.12 1.31
CA VAL A 77 11.65 -3.03 1.20
C VAL A 77 13.04 -3.59 1.36
N ALA A 78 13.91 -3.37 0.36
CA ALA A 78 15.32 -3.70 0.47
C ALA A 78 16.06 -2.50 1.08
N MET A 79 16.77 -2.72 2.18
CA MET A 79 17.48 -1.68 2.92
C MET A 79 18.99 -1.86 2.79
N GLU A 80 19.68 -0.77 2.46
CA GLU A 80 21.12 -0.65 2.60
C GLU A 80 21.43 0.11 3.89
N VAL A 81 22.10 -0.53 4.84
CA VAL A 81 22.43 0.03 6.15
C VAL A 81 23.92 0.27 6.26
N SER A 82 24.33 1.51 6.53
CA SER A 82 25.70 1.87 6.91
C SER A 82 25.79 2.13 8.40
N VAL A 83 26.80 1.57 9.05
CA VAL A 83 27.10 1.80 10.45
C VAL A 83 28.56 2.16 10.66
N ARG A 84 28.76 3.29 11.35
CA ARG A 84 30.05 3.76 11.83
C ARG A 84 30.30 3.35 13.28
N ILE A 85 31.38 2.61 13.53
CA ILE A 85 31.81 2.14 14.86
C ILE A 85 33.33 2.28 14.97
N ALA A 86 33.83 2.93 16.03
CA ALA A 86 35.26 3.09 16.29
C ALA A 86 36.07 3.58 15.06
N GLY A 87 35.47 4.50 14.29
CA GLY A 87 36.07 5.07 13.07
C GLY A 87 36.05 4.17 11.84
N ARG A 88 35.42 2.99 11.91
CA ARG A 88 35.20 2.09 10.76
C ARG A 88 33.75 2.15 10.32
N GLU A 89 33.55 2.07 9.01
CA GLU A 89 32.23 1.98 8.39
C GLU A 89 31.96 0.54 7.95
N LEU A 90 30.75 0.06 8.23
CA LEU A 90 30.29 -1.28 7.95
C LEU A 90 28.97 -1.18 7.19
N ALA A 91 28.84 -1.86 6.06
CA ALA A 91 27.64 -1.86 5.25
C ALA A 91 26.96 -3.23 5.28
N TYR A 92 25.62 -3.23 5.33
CA TYR A 92 24.79 -4.42 5.40
C TYR A 92 23.54 -4.27 4.55
N ALA A 93 23.04 -5.37 4.01
CA ALA A 93 21.73 -5.44 3.39
C ALA A 93 20.72 -6.06 4.37
N ILE A 94 19.53 -5.46 4.45
CA ILE A 94 18.41 -5.95 5.26
C ILE A 94 17.17 -5.99 4.37
N ASP A 95 16.45 -7.10 4.38
CA ASP A 95 15.14 -7.20 3.73
C ASP A 95 14.05 -7.01 4.78
N ILE A 96 13.15 -6.07 4.54
CA ILE A 96 12.00 -5.80 5.39
C ILE A 96 10.74 -6.16 4.63
N VAL A 97 9.77 -6.79 5.32
CA VAL A 97 8.42 -6.94 4.79
C VAL A 97 7.45 -6.33 5.78
N VAL A 98 6.73 -5.31 5.32
CA VAL A 98 5.67 -4.68 6.09
C VAL A 98 4.34 -5.29 5.68
N HIS A 99 3.56 -5.69 6.66
CA HIS A 99 2.19 -6.12 6.47
C HIS A 99 1.22 -4.98 6.84
N ALA A 100 0.17 -4.79 6.06
CA ALA A 100 -0.89 -3.85 6.41
C ALA A 100 -2.24 -4.47 6.05
N ARG A 101 -3.29 -4.03 6.75
CA ARG A 101 -4.66 -4.50 6.50
C ARG A 101 -5.48 -3.36 5.96
N ILE A 102 -6.35 -3.67 4.99
CA ILE A 102 -7.22 -2.69 4.34
C ILE A 102 -8.65 -3.16 4.41
N ARG A 103 -9.55 -2.25 4.78
CA ARG A 103 -10.99 -2.44 4.65
C ARG A 103 -11.60 -1.33 3.80
N LEU A 104 -12.67 -1.66 3.09
CA LEU A 104 -13.43 -0.74 2.29
C LEU A 104 -14.67 -0.31 3.08
N VAL A 105 -14.69 0.94 3.52
CA VAL A 105 -15.82 1.53 4.22
C VAL A 105 -16.71 2.27 3.22
N LEU A 106 -17.98 1.90 3.17
CA LEU A 106 -18.97 2.55 2.30
C LEU A 106 -19.67 3.67 3.07
N GLU A 107 -19.56 4.89 2.57
CA GLU A 107 -20.16 6.08 3.17
C GLU A 107 -21.18 6.74 2.26
N ALA A 108 -22.15 7.42 2.86
CA ALA A 108 -23.12 8.22 2.13
C ALA A 108 -22.45 9.45 1.45
N PRO A 109 -22.92 9.87 0.26
CA PRO A 109 -23.98 9.24 -0.52
C PRO A 109 -23.52 8.02 -1.34
N CYS A 110 -22.28 7.99 -1.83
CA CYS A 110 -21.68 6.89 -2.62
C CYS A 110 -20.14 7.00 -2.58
N THR A 111 -19.56 7.13 -1.39
CA THR A 111 -18.10 7.19 -1.23
C THR A 111 -17.57 5.85 -0.76
N VAL A 112 -16.46 5.39 -1.35
CA VAL A 112 -15.65 4.29 -0.81
C VAL A 112 -14.43 4.90 -0.12
N LEU A 113 -14.30 4.68 1.18
CA LEU A 113 -13.11 4.99 1.96
C LEU A 113 -12.24 3.73 2.06
N VAL A 114 -11.00 3.83 1.59
CA VAL A 114 -9.95 2.84 1.79
C VAL A 114 -9.34 3.09 3.16
N ASP A 115 -9.79 2.31 4.13
CA ASP A 115 -9.35 2.42 5.52
C ASP A 115 -8.21 1.43 5.74
N VAL A 116 -7.02 1.97 6.06
CA VAL A 116 -5.79 1.20 6.24
C VAL A 116 -5.52 1.16 7.74
N ASP A 117 -5.28 -0.03 8.28
CA ASP A 117 -4.92 -0.16 9.69
C ASP A 117 -3.60 0.55 9.98
N GLY A 118 -3.44 1.01 11.22
CA GLY A 118 -2.13 1.46 11.70
C GLY A 118 -1.13 0.30 11.61
N VAL A 119 0.12 0.62 11.28
CA VAL A 119 1.20 -0.37 11.29
C VAL A 119 1.76 -0.45 12.70
N GLU A 120 1.85 -1.67 13.23
CA GLU A 120 2.53 -1.96 14.49
C GLU A 120 3.87 -2.70 14.21
N SER A 121 4.74 -2.74 15.22
CA SER A 121 5.99 -3.52 15.19
C SER A 121 5.77 -4.98 14.76
N SER A 122 4.69 -5.62 15.24
CA SER A 122 4.33 -6.99 14.88
C SER A 122 4.00 -7.20 13.39
N ASP A 123 3.70 -6.13 12.67
CA ASP A 123 3.42 -6.19 11.24
C ASP A 123 4.69 -6.13 10.38
N VAL A 124 5.85 -5.83 10.99
CA VAL A 124 7.12 -5.67 10.32
C VAL A 124 8.01 -6.89 10.56
N THR A 125 8.38 -7.57 9.48
CA THR A 125 9.36 -8.66 9.52
C THR A 125 10.70 -8.15 9.00
N VAL A 126 11.75 -8.28 9.80
CA VAL A 126 13.12 -7.89 9.44
C VAL A 126 13.98 -9.14 9.24
N ASN A 127 14.51 -9.31 8.03
CA ASN A 127 15.45 -10.37 7.68
C ASN A 127 16.82 -9.76 7.37
N ILE A 128 17.83 -10.13 8.14
CA ILE A 128 19.21 -9.67 7.93
C ILE A 128 19.97 -10.77 7.20
N ASP A 129 20.51 -10.51 6.01
CA ASP A 129 21.38 -11.49 5.33
C ASP A 129 22.72 -11.57 6.09
N PRO A 130 23.08 -12.73 6.69
CA PRO A 130 24.31 -12.87 7.44
C PRO A 130 25.58 -12.88 6.56
N ARG A 131 25.46 -12.91 5.22
CA ARG A 131 26.60 -12.92 4.30
C ARG A 131 27.38 -11.59 4.39
N GLY A 132 28.47 -11.63 5.15
CA GLY A 132 29.34 -10.47 5.41
C GLY A 132 29.37 -10.02 6.87
N VAL A 133 28.53 -10.62 7.73
CA VAL A 133 28.47 -10.31 9.16
C VAL A 133 29.40 -11.24 9.93
N SER A 134 30.39 -10.67 10.63
CA SER A 134 31.19 -11.46 11.57
C SER A 134 30.35 -11.91 12.77
N SER A 135 30.56 -13.14 13.26
CA SER A 135 29.84 -13.69 14.41
C SER A 135 29.93 -12.83 15.69
N ARG A 136 30.94 -11.97 15.79
CA ARG A 136 31.13 -11.03 16.91
C ARG A 136 30.15 -9.85 16.91
N LEU A 137 29.48 -9.57 15.80
CA LEU A 137 28.58 -8.41 15.63
C LEU A 137 27.09 -8.78 15.62
N LEU A 138 26.75 -10.07 15.71
CA LEU A 138 25.36 -10.58 15.70
C LEU A 138 24.47 -9.95 16.78
N GLY A 139 24.97 -9.82 18.01
CA GLY A 139 24.19 -9.24 19.11
C GLY A 139 23.88 -7.75 18.93
N TRP A 140 24.72 -7.03 18.20
CA TRP A 140 24.51 -5.62 17.90
C TRP A 140 23.52 -5.43 16.73
N LEU A 141 23.50 -6.36 15.76
CA LEU A 141 22.53 -6.33 14.65
C LEU A 141 21.08 -6.46 15.11
N GLY A 142 20.81 -7.21 16.19
CA GLY A 142 19.47 -7.27 16.77
C GLY A 142 18.94 -5.89 17.19
N ASN A 143 19.83 -5.03 17.71
CA ASN A 143 19.48 -3.66 18.09
C ASN A 143 19.34 -2.71 16.89
N VAL A 144 20.04 -2.99 15.78
CA VAL A 144 19.83 -2.25 14.52
C VAL A 144 18.48 -2.61 13.93
N GLY A 145 18.14 -3.91 13.90
CA GLY A 145 16.87 -4.40 13.38
C GLY A 145 15.68 -3.72 14.04
N SER A 146 15.65 -3.67 15.38
CA SER A 146 14.56 -3.01 16.12
C SER A 146 14.49 -1.51 15.88
N VAL A 147 15.63 -0.82 15.77
CA VAL A 147 15.63 0.64 15.48
C VAL A 147 15.13 0.91 14.06
N VAL A 148 15.49 0.07 13.10
CA VAL A 148 15.01 0.19 11.72
C VAL A 148 13.51 -0.10 11.66
N GLU A 149 13.07 -1.16 12.35
CA GLU A 149 11.65 -1.54 12.49
C GLU A 149 10.82 -0.37 13.04
N ASP A 150 11.18 0.16 14.22
CA ASP A 150 10.49 1.30 14.85
C ASP A 150 10.39 2.50 13.91
N ARG A 151 11.46 2.75 13.12
CA ARG A 151 11.50 3.89 12.22
C ARG A 151 10.66 3.68 10.97
N VAL A 152 10.63 2.46 10.43
CA VAL A 152 9.75 2.08 9.33
C VAL A 152 8.29 2.20 9.76
N VAL A 153 7.95 1.70 10.96
CA VAL A 153 6.61 1.84 11.55
C VAL A 153 6.21 3.31 11.64
N ALA A 154 7.06 4.15 12.25
CA ALA A 154 6.78 5.58 12.38
C ALA A 154 6.61 6.27 11.03
N TYR A 155 7.50 6.01 10.07
CA TYR A 155 7.43 6.57 8.72
C TYR A 155 6.12 6.22 8.02
N LEU A 156 5.69 4.96 8.09
CA LEU A 156 4.47 4.52 7.42
C LEU A 156 3.21 5.09 8.05
N ASN A 157 3.15 5.17 9.38
CA ASN A 157 2.02 5.81 10.06
C ASN A 157 1.95 7.31 9.72
N ASP A 158 3.09 8.02 9.69
CA ASP A 158 3.17 9.41 9.23
C ASP A 158 2.71 9.55 7.77
N LEU A 159 3.10 8.62 6.90
CA LEU A 159 2.67 8.59 5.49
C LEU A 159 1.15 8.36 5.36
N PHE A 160 0.58 7.46 6.17
CA PHE A 160 -0.86 7.18 6.16
C PHE A 160 -1.70 8.36 6.67
N GLU A 161 -1.15 9.14 7.60
CA GLU A 161 -1.74 10.38 8.10
C GLU A 161 -1.48 11.60 7.18
N SER A 162 -0.68 11.43 6.13
CA SER A 162 -0.35 12.54 5.23
C SER A 162 -1.58 13.04 4.43
N PRO A 163 -1.65 14.36 4.12
CA PRO A 163 -2.71 14.90 3.29
C PRO A 163 -2.80 14.26 1.89
N ALA A 164 -1.65 13.86 1.33
CA ALA A 164 -1.60 13.20 0.02
C ALA A 164 -2.29 11.83 0.07
N MET A 165 -2.05 11.04 1.12
CA MET A 165 -2.71 9.75 1.31
C MET A 165 -4.22 9.93 1.62
N HIS A 166 -4.57 10.95 2.41
CA HIS A 166 -5.96 11.29 2.69
C HIS A 166 -6.78 11.65 1.45
N ALA A 167 -6.16 12.32 0.47
CA ALA A 167 -6.83 12.70 -0.77
C ALA A 167 -7.17 11.49 -1.66
N VAL A 168 -6.37 10.42 -1.61
CA VAL A 168 -6.54 9.25 -2.48
C VAL A 168 -7.29 8.09 -1.83
N ARG A 169 -7.32 8.04 -0.49
CA ARG A 169 -8.07 7.00 0.23
C ARG A 169 -9.58 7.18 0.13
N ARG A 170 -10.06 8.39 -0.20
CA ARG A 170 -11.49 8.69 -0.34
C ARG A 170 -11.87 8.74 -1.83
N ILE A 171 -12.71 7.80 -2.25
CA ILE A 171 -13.13 7.65 -3.65
C ILE A 171 -14.62 8.00 -3.76
N ASP A 172 -14.93 9.15 -4.38
CA ASP A 172 -16.31 9.50 -4.73
C ASP A 172 -16.75 8.76 -6.00
N VAL A 173 -17.50 7.68 -5.82
CA VAL A 173 -17.92 6.82 -6.93
C VAL A 173 -18.95 7.52 -7.80
N ALA A 174 -19.83 8.35 -7.21
CA ALA A 174 -20.84 9.08 -7.97
C ALA A 174 -20.17 10.08 -8.91
N GLU A 175 -19.21 10.86 -8.41
CA GLU A 175 -18.47 11.82 -9.23
C GLU A 175 -17.65 11.12 -10.33
N MET A 176 -17.09 9.94 -10.05
CA MET A 176 -16.38 9.14 -11.06
C MET A 176 -17.31 8.68 -12.19
N ILE A 177 -18.51 8.21 -11.84
CA ILE A 177 -19.53 7.80 -12.80
C ILE A 177 -19.95 9.01 -13.64
N ASP A 178 -20.27 10.15 -13.01
CA ASP A 178 -20.67 11.37 -13.71
C ASP A 178 -19.59 11.84 -14.70
N ARG A 179 -18.32 11.83 -14.28
CA ARG A 179 -17.19 12.14 -15.17
C ARG A 179 -17.09 11.18 -16.35
N ALA A 180 -17.33 9.87 -16.14
CA ALA A 180 -17.29 8.89 -17.23
C ALA A 180 -18.41 9.13 -18.27
N TRP A 181 -19.61 9.50 -17.81
CA TRP A 181 -20.73 9.89 -18.69
C TRP A 181 -20.41 11.15 -19.49
N LEU A 182 -19.91 12.19 -18.83
CA LEU A 182 -19.62 13.49 -19.46
C LEU A 182 -18.50 13.41 -20.49
N ASN A 183 -17.49 12.57 -20.24
CA ASN A 183 -16.34 12.40 -21.14
C ASN A 183 -16.62 11.43 -22.30
N GLY A 184 -17.86 10.93 -22.43
CA GLY A 184 -18.25 9.99 -23.47
C GLY A 184 -17.57 8.62 -23.38
N ALA A 185 -16.84 8.33 -22.29
CA ALA A 185 -16.13 7.06 -22.09
C ALA A 185 -17.11 5.86 -22.03
N VAL A 186 -18.32 6.10 -21.54
CA VAL A 186 -19.41 5.11 -21.52
C VAL A 186 -19.87 4.76 -22.95
N PHE A 187 -19.95 5.75 -23.84
CA PHE A 187 -20.37 5.56 -25.24
C PHE A 187 -19.24 5.11 -26.17
N ALA A 188 -17.97 5.37 -25.81
CA ALA A 188 -16.81 4.95 -26.58
C ALA A 188 -16.55 3.43 -26.49
N ALA A 189 -16.97 2.77 -25.41
CA ALA A 189 -16.95 1.31 -25.30
C ALA A 189 -18.01 0.63 -26.19
N GLU A 190 -18.99 1.42 -26.67
CA GLU A 190 -20.19 0.96 -27.36
C GLU A 190 -20.19 1.37 -28.84
N SER A 191 -19.03 1.31 -29.52
CA SER A 191 -19.03 1.26 -31.00
C SER A 191 -19.55 -0.10 -31.49
N ARG A 192 -20.78 -0.45 -31.07
CA ARG A 192 -21.68 -1.38 -31.73
C ARG A 192 -22.71 -0.53 -32.47
N ASP A 193 -22.57 -0.60 -33.79
CA ASP A 193 -23.56 -0.27 -34.82
C ASP A 193 -24.57 0.87 -34.53
N PRO A 194 -24.41 2.06 -35.16
CA PRO A 194 -25.36 3.17 -35.02
C PRO A 194 -26.81 2.83 -35.42
N ALA A 195 -27.07 1.70 -36.07
CA ALA A 195 -28.43 1.21 -36.34
C ALA A 195 -29.22 0.82 -35.08
N GLN A 196 -28.58 0.43 -33.98
CA GLN A 196 -29.27 -0.03 -32.76
C GLN A 196 -29.82 1.13 -31.91
N LEU A 197 -29.18 2.30 -31.93
CA LEU A 197 -29.62 3.48 -31.17
C LEU A 197 -30.92 4.08 -31.73
N ALA A 198 -31.16 3.98 -33.04
CA ALA A 198 -32.39 4.47 -33.66
C ALA A 198 -33.64 3.67 -33.25
N ASP A 199 -33.50 2.35 -33.01
CA ASP A 199 -34.62 1.46 -32.67
C ASP A 199 -35.05 1.63 -31.19
N VAL A 200 -34.12 2.02 -30.30
CA VAL A 200 -34.42 2.30 -28.89
C VAL A 200 -35.21 3.62 -28.74
N VAL A 201 -34.82 4.66 -29.47
CA VAL A 201 -35.53 5.96 -29.43
C VAL A 201 -36.91 5.85 -30.09
N ALA A 202 -37.07 5.02 -31.12
CA ALA A 202 -38.35 4.81 -31.79
C ALA A 202 -39.37 3.99 -30.97
N ARG A 203 -38.92 3.21 -29.97
CA ARG A 203 -39.80 2.44 -29.07
C ARG A 203 -40.18 3.16 -27.78
N ALA A 204 -39.57 4.31 -27.51
CA ALA A 204 -39.80 5.12 -26.32
C ALA A 204 -40.72 6.34 -26.57
N GLY A 205 -41.22 6.53 -27.80
CA GLY A 205 -42.26 7.49 -28.16
C GLY A 205 -43.55 6.80 -28.57
#